data_AF-A0A5M3WKH8-F1
#
_entry.id   AF-A0A5M3WKH8-F1
#
_cell.length_a   1.000
_cell.length_b   1.000
_cell.length_c   1.000
_cell.angle_alpha   90.00
_cell.angle_beta   90.00
_cell.angle_gamma   90.00
#
_symmetry.space_group_name_H-M   'P 1'
#
loop_
_entity.id
_entity.type
_entity.pdbx_description
1 polymer ?
#
loop_
_entity_poly.entity_id
_entity_poly.type
_entity_poly.pdbx_seq_one_letter_code
_entity_poly.pdbx_strand_id
1 'polypeptide(L)'
;MSWSADTWDDGGGPAGEIVERFLSGRLTGQEVRAPILHSWQRCQTAGLTPATFQPRLLEDVDYDNILVRAARPVFDRLRTSVAGTSTSVFLSESSGMHLLRVVGETSLHRALDRVCAVPGFSCAESEIGTNAVGSTLLERRTCQISGNEHFSEKLRDFTAVGEPVRHPLSGHVEGVVCVGAPRERANAEMMAAARRAARAVEQRLFELSTEREQALMRRYLGAPGTRAAIAASRSALRDLCRHDRLALEDAAVNMVAQGRAAVAEIPLSDGRTARLVARPVTDPGEPVGIAVQALLLRR
;
A
#
# COMPACT_ATOMS: atom_id res chain seq x y z
N MET A 1 -15.11 19.03 1.01
CA MET A 1 -15.56 18.21 -0.14
C MET A 1 -14.96 16.83 0.02
N SER A 2 -15.77 15.82 0.35
CA SER A 2 -15.29 14.44 0.50
C SER A 2 -15.05 13.84 -0.88
N TRP A 3 -13.79 13.48 -1.16
CA TRP A 3 -13.42 12.82 -2.40
C TRP A 3 -13.58 11.30 -2.25
N SER A 4 -14.15 10.65 -3.27
CA SER A 4 -14.22 9.19 -3.36
C SER A 4 -12.92 8.68 -3.97
N ALA A 5 -12.13 7.92 -3.21
CA ALA A 5 -10.85 7.34 -3.66
C ALA A 5 -11.04 6.11 -4.60
N ASP A 6 -12.21 6.00 -5.25
CA ASP A 6 -12.71 4.79 -5.89
C ASP A 6 -13.06 4.97 -7.38
N THR A 7 -12.75 6.11 -7.99
CA THR A 7 -13.07 6.38 -9.40
C THR A 7 -11.86 6.11 -10.28
N TRP A 8 -12.03 5.21 -11.24
CA TRP A 8 -11.10 4.97 -12.34
C TRP A 8 -10.92 6.25 -13.17
N ASP A 9 -9.68 6.59 -13.50
CA ASP A 9 -9.33 7.76 -14.32
C ASP A 9 -8.40 7.33 -15.47
N ASP A 10 -8.87 7.51 -16.71
CA ASP A 10 -8.13 7.14 -17.93
C ASP A 10 -6.88 8.02 -18.18
N GLY A 11 -6.64 9.04 -17.34
CA GLY A 11 -5.45 9.90 -17.43
C GLY A 11 -5.42 10.69 -18.74
N GLY A 12 -6.57 11.25 -19.12
CA GLY A 12 -6.86 11.84 -20.43
C GLY A 12 -6.20 13.20 -20.75
N GLY A 13 -4.89 13.34 -20.53
CA GLY A 13 -4.12 14.52 -20.94
C GLY A 13 -3.14 14.22 -22.09
N PRO A 14 -2.81 15.22 -22.96
CA PRO A 14 -1.85 15.05 -24.05
C PRO A 14 -0.45 14.65 -23.55
N ALA A 15 0.25 13.85 -24.36
CA ALA A 15 1.55 13.24 -24.07
C ALA A 15 2.64 14.28 -23.74
N GLY A 16 3.34 14.08 -22.61
CA GLY A 16 4.56 14.82 -22.25
C GLY A 16 4.39 16.26 -21.73
N GLU A 17 3.47 17.05 -22.30
CA GLU A 17 3.35 18.48 -22.00
C GLU A 17 3.03 18.78 -20.52
N ILE A 18 2.29 17.90 -19.84
CA ILE A 18 1.84 18.18 -18.46
C ILE A 18 3.01 18.13 -17.47
N VAL A 19 3.92 17.17 -17.61
CA VAL A 19 5.11 17.08 -16.74
C VAL A 19 6.08 18.24 -17.05
N GLU A 20 6.25 18.63 -18.31
CA GLU A 20 7.06 19.79 -18.67
C GLU A 20 6.48 21.10 -18.13
N ARG A 21 5.15 21.24 -18.17
CA ARG A 21 4.45 22.39 -17.58
C ARG A 21 4.54 22.40 -16.06
N PHE A 22 4.54 21.23 -15.41
CA PHE A 22 4.87 21.12 -13.99
C PHE A 22 6.28 21.65 -13.71
N LEU A 23 7.29 21.14 -14.44
CA LEU A 23 8.69 21.50 -14.23
C LEU A 23 8.99 22.97 -14.52
N SER A 24 8.27 23.58 -15.46
CA SER A 24 8.39 25.01 -15.79
C SER A 24 7.51 25.94 -14.93
N GLY A 25 6.78 25.40 -13.95
CA GLY A 25 5.89 26.18 -13.08
C GLY A 25 4.64 26.73 -13.77
N ARG A 26 4.27 26.18 -14.93
CA ARG A 26 3.15 26.60 -15.80
C ARG A 26 1.89 25.73 -15.63
N LEU A 27 1.87 24.87 -14.62
CA LEU A 27 0.73 24.02 -14.33
C LEU A 27 -0.36 24.85 -13.66
N THR A 28 -1.56 24.82 -14.23
CA THR A 28 -2.74 25.51 -13.69
C THR A 28 -3.50 24.58 -12.77
N GLY A 29 -4.15 25.15 -11.75
CA GLY A 29 -4.61 24.44 -10.57
C GLY A 29 -5.84 23.55 -10.75
N GLN A 30 -5.94 22.70 -11.78
CA GLN A 30 -6.85 21.54 -11.88
C GLN A 30 -6.39 20.46 -12.89
N GLU A 31 -5.22 20.59 -13.51
CA GLU A 31 -4.81 19.73 -14.63
C GLU A 31 -4.30 18.35 -14.20
N VAL A 32 -3.93 18.22 -12.94
CA VAL A 32 -3.36 17.00 -12.36
C VAL A 32 -4.03 16.77 -11.00
N ARG A 33 -4.40 15.52 -10.74
CA ARG A 33 -4.97 15.13 -9.44
C ARG A 33 -3.96 15.42 -8.33
N ALA A 34 -4.43 15.95 -7.20
CA ALA A 34 -3.55 16.32 -6.08
C ALA A 34 -2.55 15.21 -5.67
N PRO A 35 -2.93 13.92 -5.55
CA PRO A 35 -1.97 12.87 -5.20
C PRO A 35 -0.80 12.72 -6.19
N ILE A 36 -1.07 12.92 -7.48
CA ILE A 36 -0.05 12.87 -8.54
C ILE A 36 0.86 14.09 -8.43
N LEU A 37 0.30 15.28 -8.23
CA LEU A 37 1.08 16.50 -8.04
C LEU A 37 2.02 16.40 -6.83
N HIS A 38 1.54 15.85 -5.70
CA HIS A 38 2.38 15.61 -4.53
C HIS A 38 3.51 14.62 -4.83
N SER A 39 3.24 13.54 -5.57
CA SER A 39 4.27 12.59 -6.01
C SER A 39 5.31 13.25 -6.93
N TRP A 40 4.88 14.09 -7.87
CA TRP A 40 5.78 14.83 -8.75
C TRP A 40 6.68 15.82 -8.00
N GLN A 41 6.14 16.50 -6.99
CA GLN A 41 6.92 17.36 -6.10
C GLN A 41 7.98 16.57 -5.32
N ARG A 42 7.65 15.35 -4.85
CA ARG A 42 8.63 14.45 -4.22
C ARG A 42 9.72 14.03 -5.20
N CYS A 43 9.35 13.66 -6.44
CA CYS A 43 10.30 13.31 -7.49
C CYS A 43 11.25 14.47 -7.82
N GLN A 44 10.72 15.69 -7.97
CA GLN A 44 11.51 16.90 -8.20
C GLN A 44 12.44 17.21 -7.02
N THR A 45 11.94 17.09 -5.79
CA THR A 45 12.75 17.28 -4.57
C THR A 45 13.88 16.25 -4.47
N ALA A 46 13.66 15.03 -4.97
CA ALA A 46 14.67 13.99 -5.08
C ALA A 46 15.64 14.20 -6.27
N GLY A 47 15.51 15.28 -7.05
CA GLY A 47 16.39 15.62 -8.16
C GLY A 47 16.11 14.85 -9.45
N LEU A 48 14.95 14.20 -9.57
CA LEU A 48 14.60 13.46 -10.78
C LEU A 48 14.17 14.38 -11.91
N THR A 49 14.52 13.98 -13.13
CA THR A 49 13.94 14.50 -14.38
C THR A 49 13.08 13.42 -15.04
N PRO A 50 12.23 13.75 -16.01
CA PRO A 50 11.42 12.73 -16.71
C PRO A 50 12.25 11.67 -17.43
N ALA A 51 13.48 12.00 -17.81
CA ALA A 51 14.44 11.08 -18.39
C ALA A 51 15.13 10.18 -17.35
N THR A 52 15.07 10.52 -16.06
CA THR A 52 15.66 9.69 -15.00
C THR A 52 14.90 8.37 -14.88
N PHE A 53 15.66 7.27 -14.98
CA PHE A 53 15.16 5.92 -14.75
C PHE A 53 16.32 5.02 -14.34
N GLN A 54 16.54 4.89 -13.04
CA GLN A 54 17.67 4.15 -12.48
C GLN A 54 17.19 3.17 -11.40
N PRO A 55 16.36 2.17 -11.77
CA PRO A 55 15.91 1.17 -10.81
C PRO A 55 17.10 0.37 -10.32
N ARG A 56 17.31 0.35 -9.00
CA ARG A 56 18.35 -0.46 -8.39
C ARG A 56 17.89 -1.91 -8.28
N LEU A 57 18.79 -2.82 -8.60
CA LEU A 57 18.69 -4.21 -8.17
C LEU A 57 19.04 -4.24 -6.68
N LEU A 58 18.08 -4.67 -5.87
CA LEU A 58 18.28 -4.89 -4.46
C LEU A 58 18.74 -6.34 -4.28
N GLU A 59 19.90 -6.50 -3.65
CA GLU A 59 20.49 -7.79 -3.33
C GLU A 59 19.73 -8.43 -2.14
N ASP A 60 19.93 -9.72 -1.90
CA ASP A 60 19.33 -10.46 -0.77
C ASP A 60 17.80 -10.55 -0.75
N VAL A 61 17.20 -10.86 -1.90
CA VAL A 61 15.75 -11.14 -1.97
C VAL A 61 15.40 -12.39 -1.16
N ASP A 62 14.76 -12.21 0.00
CA ASP A 62 14.18 -13.31 0.76
C ASP A 62 12.88 -13.79 0.09
N TYR A 63 13.04 -14.68 -0.89
CA TYR A 63 11.92 -15.33 -1.57
C TYR A 63 11.13 -16.30 -0.69
N ASP A 64 11.55 -16.53 0.56
CA ASP A 64 10.86 -17.40 1.51
C ASP A 64 10.29 -16.65 2.71
N ASN A 65 10.28 -15.31 2.69
CA ASN A 65 9.67 -14.52 3.74
C ASN A 65 8.15 -14.79 3.87
N ILE A 66 7.56 -14.41 5.02
CA ILE A 66 6.15 -14.70 5.32
C ILE A 66 5.17 -14.08 4.31
N LEU A 67 5.49 -12.90 3.77
CA LEU A 67 4.67 -12.23 2.75
C LEU A 67 4.67 -13.04 1.45
N VAL A 68 5.82 -13.53 0.99
CA VAL A 68 5.91 -14.37 -0.19
C VAL A 68 5.19 -15.70 0.03
N ARG A 69 5.39 -16.36 1.18
CA ARG A 69 4.67 -17.61 1.53
C ARG A 69 3.15 -17.43 1.53
N ALA A 70 2.66 -16.30 2.04
CA ALA A 70 1.24 -15.96 2.02
C ALA A 70 0.73 -15.70 0.59
N ALA A 71 1.52 -14.99 -0.22
CA ALA A 71 1.12 -14.56 -1.55
C ALA A 71 1.21 -15.66 -2.61
N ARG A 72 2.13 -16.61 -2.50
CA ARG A 72 2.40 -17.62 -3.53
C ARG A 72 1.14 -18.38 -4.00
N PRO A 73 0.29 -18.92 -3.10
CA PRO A 73 -0.95 -19.58 -3.52
C PRO A 73 -1.96 -18.65 -4.21
N VAL A 74 -1.92 -17.35 -3.90
CA VAL A 74 -2.76 -16.33 -4.56
C VAL A 74 -2.23 -16.07 -5.96
N PHE A 75 -0.91 -15.89 -6.11
CA PHE A 75 -0.25 -15.66 -7.39
C PHE A 75 -0.35 -16.86 -8.33
N ASP A 76 -0.32 -18.09 -7.81
CA ASP A 76 -0.55 -19.30 -8.60
C ASP A 76 -1.94 -19.32 -9.24
N ARG A 77 -2.97 -18.88 -8.50
CA ARG A 77 -4.34 -18.74 -9.05
C ARG A 77 -4.44 -17.60 -10.05
N LEU A 78 -3.81 -16.46 -9.74
CA LEU A 78 -3.80 -15.29 -10.63
C LEU A 78 -3.12 -15.61 -11.96
N ARG A 79 -2.10 -16.47 -11.99
CA ARG A 79 -1.46 -16.93 -13.22
C ARG A 79 -2.46 -17.54 -14.19
N THR A 80 -3.39 -18.35 -13.70
CA THR A 80 -4.47 -18.89 -14.52
C THR A 80 -5.47 -17.81 -14.91
N SER A 81 -5.82 -16.89 -14.00
CA SER A 81 -6.80 -15.83 -14.26
C SER A 81 -6.35 -14.80 -15.29
N VAL A 82 -5.05 -14.49 -15.36
CA VAL A 82 -4.55 -13.47 -16.31
C VAL A 82 -3.98 -14.07 -17.60
N ALA A 83 -3.83 -15.38 -17.70
CA ALA A 83 -3.31 -16.04 -18.89
C ALA A 83 -4.10 -15.62 -20.15
N GLY A 84 -3.37 -15.22 -21.19
CA GLY A 84 -3.94 -14.74 -22.46
C GLY A 84 -4.48 -13.31 -22.43
N THR A 85 -4.32 -12.58 -21.32
CA THR A 85 -4.71 -11.16 -21.21
C THR A 85 -3.48 -10.25 -21.20
N SER A 86 -3.65 -8.99 -21.58
CA SER A 86 -2.60 -7.96 -21.49
C SER A 86 -2.49 -7.39 -20.07
N THR A 87 -2.55 -8.25 -19.04
CA THR A 87 -2.48 -7.88 -17.62
C THR A 87 -1.28 -8.54 -16.95
N SER A 88 -0.71 -7.83 -15.99
CA SER A 88 0.36 -8.31 -15.11
C SER A 88 0.01 -8.04 -13.66
N VAL A 89 0.51 -8.88 -12.76
CA VAL A 89 0.37 -8.72 -11.32
C VAL A 89 1.72 -8.88 -10.64
N PHE A 90 2.03 -7.96 -9.73
CA PHE A 90 3.26 -7.91 -8.97
C PHE A 90 2.98 -7.94 -7.49
N LEU A 91 3.86 -8.60 -6.74
CA LEU A 91 3.99 -8.39 -5.30
C LEU A 91 5.27 -7.63 -5.05
N SER A 92 5.21 -6.60 -4.23
CA SER A 92 6.40 -5.89 -3.74
C SER A 92 6.37 -5.86 -2.22
N GLU A 93 7.52 -5.90 -1.56
CA GLU A 93 7.62 -5.72 -0.12
C GLU A 93 7.57 -4.24 0.29
N SER A 94 7.58 -3.98 1.60
CA SER A 94 7.52 -2.65 2.20
C SER A 94 8.69 -1.73 1.82
N SER A 95 9.83 -2.28 1.41
CA SER A 95 10.97 -1.52 0.87
C SER A 95 10.71 -0.95 -0.53
N GLY A 96 9.72 -1.48 -1.25
CA GLY A 96 9.47 -1.20 -2.66
C GLY A 96 10.12 -2.18 -3.63
N MET A 97 10.80 -3.23 -3.16
CA MET A 97 11.35 -4.28 -4.01
C MET A 97 10.28 -5.22 -4.54
N HIS A 98 10.30 -5.51 -5.85
CA HIS A 98 9.47 -6.56 -6.44
C HIS A 98 9.91 -7.97 -5.98
N LEU A 99 8.95 -8.79 -5.55
CA LEU A 99 9.17 -10.15 -5.06
C LEU A 99 8.60 -11.21 -6.00
N LEU A 100 7.36 -11.02 -6.45
CA LEU A 100 6.67 -11.96 -7.35
C LEU A 100 6.12 -11.22 -8.57
N ARG A 101 6.06 -11.92 -9.69
CA ARG A 101 5.51 -11.42 -10.94
C ARG A 101 4.74 -12.51 -11.67
N VAL A 102 3.56 -12.16 -12.16
CA VAL A 102 2.73 -12.96 -13.06
C VAL A 102 2.35 -12.07 -14.24
N VAL A 103 2.45 -12.59 -15.46
CA VAL A 103 2.11 -11.84 -16.69
C VAL A 103 1.26 -12.73 -17.59
N GLY A 104 0.22 -12.16 -18.19
CA GLY A 104 -0.75 -12.89 -19.00
C GLY A 104 -0.27 -13.27 -20.40
N GLU A 105 0.63 -12.48 -20.99
CA GLU A 105 1.12 -12.68 -22.35
C GLU A 105 2.64 -12.43 -22.49
N THR A 106 3.27 -13.10 -23.46
CA THR A 106 4.73 -13.03 -23.70
C THR A 106 5.21 -11.66 -24.17
N SER A 107 4.41 -10.92 -24.95
CA SER A 107 4.71 -9.56 -25.38
C SER A 107 4.85 -8.61 -24.21
N LEU A 108 3.93 -8.71 -23.24
CA LEU A 108 3.95 -7.89 -22.02
C LEU A 108 5.15 -8.22 -21.13
N HIS A 109 5.60 -9.48 -21.06
CA HIS A 109 6.84 -9.83 -20.35
C HIS A 109 8.03 -8.99 -20.84
N ARG A 110 8.26 -8.95 -22.16
CA ARG A 110 9.38 -8.19 -22.74
C ARG A 110 9.23 -6.69 -22.50
N ALA A 111 8.01 -6.17 -22.51
CA ALA A 111 7.75 -4.75 -22.23
C ALA A 111 8.09 -4.39 -20.77
N LEU A 112 7.69 -5.25 -19.83
CA LEU A 112 7.99 -5.10 -18.40
C LEU A 112 9.49 -5.25 -18.09
N ASP A 113 10.19 -6.17 -18.78
CA ASP A 113 11.63 -6.34 -18.61
C ASP A 113 12.42 -5.08 -19.01
N ARG A 114 11.99 -4.37 -20.08
CA ARG A 114 12.62 -3.11 -20.53
C ARG A 114 12.50 -1.97 -19.52
N VAL A 115 11.52 -2.03 -18.63
CA VAL A 115 11.30 -1.06 -17.55
C VAL A 115 11.66 -1.65 -16.18
N CYS A 116 12.44 -2.73 -16.15
CA CYS A 116 12.90 -3.38 -14.91
C CYS A 116 11.77 -3.73 -13.93
N ALA A 117 10.54 -3.93 -14.43
CA ALA A 117 9.42 -4.45 -13.65
C ALA A 117 9.57 -5.97 -13.55
N VAL A 118 10.60 -6.40 -12.84
CA VAL A 118 11.00 -7.79 -12.60
C VAL A 118 11.35 -7.95 -11.12
N PRO A 119 11.23 -9.16 -10.54
CA PRO A 119 11.68 -9.40 -9.16
C PRO A 119 13.12 -8.97 -8.91
N GLY A 120 13.37 -8.43 -7.71
CA GLY A 120 14.66 -7.87 -7.27
C GLY A 120 14.85 -6.38 -7.50
N PHE A 121 14.05 -5.74 -8.36
CA PHE A 121 14.22 -4.30 -8.62
C PHE A 121 13.35 -3.44 -7.70
N SER A 122 13.91 -2.29 -7.32
CA SER A 122 13.25 -1.26 -6.52
C SER A 122 12.22 -0.46 -7.33
N CYS A 123 11.09 -0.17 -6.69
CA CYS A 123 10.04 0.73 -7.19
C CYS A 123 10.02 2.07 -6.44
N ALA A 124 11.11 2.46 -5.78
CA ALA A 124 11.15 3.73 -5.06
C ALA A 124 10.86 4.92 -5.99
N GLU A 125 9.99 5.84 -5.56
CA GLU A 125 9.71 7.06 -6.34
C GLU A 125 10.98 7.87 -6.61
N SER A 126 11.96 7.84 -5.70
CA SER A 126 13.25 8.51 -5.86
C SER A 126 14.19 7.86 -6.87
N GLU A 127 13.82 6.74 -7.50
CA GLU A 127 14.66 6.01 -8.48
C GLU A 127 14.02 5.96 -9.87
N ILE A 128 12.71 5.72 -9.93
CA ILE A 128 11.96 5.54 -11.18
C ILE A 128 10.81 6.55 -11.36
N GLY A 129 10.72 7.54 -10.46
CA GLY A 129 9.65 8.52 -10.45
C GLY A 129 8.31 7.94 -9.99
N THR A 130 7.25 8.74 -10.16
CA THR A 130 5.88 8.38 -9.81
C THR A 130 5.47 7.06 -10.46
N ASN A 131 5.19 6.08 -9.62
CA ASN A 131 4.75 4.75 -10.00
C ASN A 131 3.76 4.21 -8.95
N ALA A 132 2.94 3.24 -9.32
CA ALA A 132 1.84 2.79 -8.46
C ALA A 132 2.32 2.11 -7.17
N VAL A 133 3.41 1.33 -7.21
CA VAL A 133 3.96 0.66 -6.02
C VAL A 133 4.51 1.68 -5.02
N GLY A 134 5.43 2.54 -5.45
CA GLY A 134 6.05 3.57 -4.62
C GLY A 134 5.01 4.54 -4.06
N SER A 135 4.07 5.00 -4.90
CA SER A 135 2.97 5.87 -4.46
C SER A 135 2.12 5.18 -3.40
N THR A 136 1.73 3.92 -3.60
CA THR A 136 0.91 3.17 -2.65
C THR A 136 1.63 2.95 -1.31
N LEU A 137 2.95 2.72 -1.30
CA LEU A 137 3.73 2.60 -0.07
C LEU A 137 3.76 3.92 0.72
N LEU A 138 4.00 5.04 0.04
CA LEU A 138 4.07 6.36 0.66
C LEU A 138 2.71 6.83 1.16
N GLU A 139 1.69 6.71 0.31
CA GLU A 139 0.32 7.16 0.59
C GLU A 139 -0.46 6.17 1.47
N ARG A 140 0.05 4.93 1.61
CA ARG A 140 -0.56 3.82 2.36
C ARG A 140 -2.03 3.60 1.97
N ARG A 141 -2.36 3.72 0.68
CA ARG A 141 -3.70 3.55 0.12
C ARG A 141 -3.61 3.13 -1.35
N THR A 142 -4.71 2.65 -1.90
CA THR A 142 -4.81 2.34 -3.32
C THR A 142 -4.38 3.55 -4.16
N CYS A 143 -3.42 3.35 -5.06
CA CYS A 143 -2.99 4.37 -6.01
C CYS A 143 -3.07 3.80 -7.43
N GLN A 144 -3.83 4.48 -8.28
CA GLN A 144 -3.80 4.30 -9.73
C GLN A 144 -2.91 5.40 -10.32
N ILE A 145 -1.95 4.98 -11.15
CA ILE A 145 -1.10 5.85 -11.96
C ILE A 145 -1.28 5.42 -13.41
N SER A 146 -1.61 6.35 -14.29
CA SER A 146 -1.87 6.07 -15.71
C SER A 146 -1.09 7.00 -16.62
N GLY A 147 -0.35 6.44 -17.57
CA GLY A 147 0.27 7.18 -18.66
C GLY A 147 1.10 8.36 -18.20
N ASN A 148 0.70 9.57 -18.57
CA ASN A 148 1.41 10.81 -18.26
C ASN A 148 1.47 11.14 -16.76
N GLU A 149 0.70 10.46 -15.91
CA GLU A 149 0.84 10.57 -14.46
C GLU A 149 2.16 9.96 -13.96
N HIS A 150 2.75 9.04 -14.74
CA HIS A 150 4.12 8.62 -14.51
C HIS A 150 5.08 9.77 -14.76
N PHE A 151 5.89 10.09 -13.75
CA PHE A 151 6.89 11.14 -13.85
C PHE A 151 7.97 10.76 -14.88
N SER A 152 8.41 9.50 -14.86
CA SER A 152 9.38 8.97 -15.83
C SER A 152 8.72 8.62 -17.16
N GLU A 153 9.36 9.04 -18.26
CA GLU A 153 8.92 8.75 -19.62
C GLU A 153 8.84 7.26 -19.94
N LYS A 154 9.73 6.46 -19.33
CA LYS A 154 9.81 5.02 -19.59
C LYS A 154 8.56 4.26 -19.15
N LEU A 155 7.75 4.81 -18.24
CA LEU A 155 6.57 4.15 -17.69
C LEU A 155 5.26 4.63 -18.33
N ARG A 156 5.29 5.64 -19.21
CA ARG A 156 4.07 6.28 -19.76
C ARG A 156 3.24 5.38 -20.68
N ASP A 157 3.78 4.26 -21.13
CA ASP A 157 3.05 3.25 -21.91
C ASP A 157 2.16 2.35 -21.02
N PHE A 158 2.20 2.52 -19.70
CA PHE A 158 1.50 1.66 -18.75
C PHE A 158 0.46 2.42 -17.93
N THR A 159 -0.50 1.63 -17.45
CA THR A 159 -1.37 1.99 -16.34
C THR A 159 -1.20 0.93 -15.26
N ALA A 160 -1.09 1.36 -14.01
CA ALA A 160 -0.90 0.46 -12.88
C ALA A 160 -1.73 0.89 -11.68
N VAL A 161 -2.25 -0.10 -10.95
CA VAL A 161 -2.98 0.08 -9.69
C VAL A 161 -2.29 -0.70 -8.60
N GLY A 162 -1.73 0.01 -7.61
CA GLY A 162 -1.13 -0.58 -6.42
C GLY A 162 -2.13 -0.60 -5.27
N GLU A 163 -2.36 -1.77 -4.66
CA GLU A 163 -3.13 -1.95 -3.44
C GLU A 163 -2.21 -2.39 -2.29
N PRO A 164 -2.23 -1.71 -1.13
CA PRO A 164 -1.40 -2.08 -0.01
C PRO A 164 -1.87 -3.39 0.62
N VAL A 165 -0.95 -4.33 0.85
CA VAL A 165 -1.16 -5.54 1.66
C VAL A 165 -0.81 -5.20 3.09
N ARG A 166 -1.75 -5.43 4.01
CA ARG A 166 -1.56 -5.11 5.41
C ARG A 166 -1.40 -6.35 6.27
N HIS A 167 -0.53 -6.22 7.27
CA HIS A 167 -0.48 -7.17 8.36
C HIS A 167 -1.86 -7.22 9.04
N PRO A 168 -2.44 -8.40 9.22
CA PRO A 168 -3.79 -8.52 9.76
C PRO A 168 -3.89 -7.96 11.19
N LEU A 169 -2.88 -8.19 12.03
CA LEU A 169 -2.83 -7.72 13.42
C LEU A 169 -2.45 -6.24 13.56
N SER A 170 -1.26 -5.84 13.11
CA SER A 170 -0.74 -4.48 13.31
C SER A 170 -1.32 -3.44 12.34
N GLY A 171 -1.90 -3.86 11.21
CA GLY A 171 -2.36 -2.96 10.15
C GLY A 171 -1.22 -2.29 9.36
N HIS A 172 0.04 -2.62 9.67
CA HIS A 172 1.21 -2.17 8.95
C HIS A 172 1.15 -2.60 7.48
N VAL A 173 1.71 -1.81 6.56
CA VAL A 173 1.78 -2.19 5.15
C VAL A 173 2.99 -3.10 4.97
N GLU A 174 2.75 -4.39 4.80
CA GLU A 174 3.78 -5.41 4.57
C GLU A 174 4.32 -5.34 3.14
N GLY A 175 3.51 -4.84 2.21
CA GLY A 175 3.87 -4.73 0.81
C GLY A 175 2.74 -4.19 -0.05
N VAL A 176 2.87 -4.36 -1.36
CA VAL A 176 1.89 -3.91 -2.35
C VAL A 176 1.62 -5.01 -3.37
N VAL A 177 0.35 -5.28 -3.62
CA VAL A 177 -0.06 -5.99 -4.84
C VAL A 177 -0.36 -4.94 -5.90
N CYS A 178 0.33 -5.02 -7.03
CA CYS A 178 0.16 -4.10 -8.14
C CYS A 178 -0.38 -4.84 -9.37
N VAL A 179 -1.45 -4.33 -9.98
CA VAL A 179 -1.95 -4.81 -11.26
C VAL A 179 -1.59 -3.80 -12.34
N GLY A 180 -0.89 -4.23 -13.38
CA GLY A 180 -0.43 -3.37 -14.47
C GLY A 180 -0.85 -3.88 -15.84
N ALA A 181 -1.08 -2.97 -16.78
CA ALA A 181 -1.41 -3.27 -18.17
C ALA A 181 -0.83 -2.17 -19.09
N PRO A 182 -0.63 -2.44 -20.39
CA PRO A 182 -0.47 -1.38 -21.37
C PRO A 182 -1.63 -0.39 -21.26
N ARG A 183 -1.35 0.90 -21.37
CA ARG A 183 -2.32 1.98 -21.12
C ARG A 183 -3.60 1.80 -21.93
N GLU A 184 -3.47 1.44 -23.20
CA GLU A 184 -4.58 1.22 -24.14
C GLU A 184 -5.43 -0.03 -23.84
N ARG A 185 -4.95 -0.92 -22.95
CA ARG A 185 -5.66 -2.13 -22.49
C ARG A 185 -6.14 -2.00 -21.05
N ALA A 186 -5.80 -0.90 -20.38
CA ALA A 186 -6.15 -0.66 -19.00
C ALA A 186 -7.67 -0.47 -18.85
N ASN A 187 -8.23 -0.96 -17.74
CA ASN A 187 -9.66 -0.84 -17.48
C ASN A 187 -9.96 -0.85 -15.97
N ALA A 188 -11.19 -0.43 -15.62
CA ALA A 188 -11.64 -0.29 -14.23
C ALA A 188 -11.58 -1.60 -13.40
N GLU A 189 -11.57 -2.78 -14.04
CA GLU A 189 -11.50 -4.04 -13.31
C GLU A 189 -10.14 -4.25 -12.64
N MET A 190 -9.08 -3.59 -13.12
CA MET A 190 -7.74 -3.67 -12.56
C MET A 190 -7.71 -3.27 -11.08
N MET A 191 -8.44 -2.22 -10.70
CA MET A 191 -8.51 -1.78 -9.31
C MET A 191 -9.24 -2.81 -8.43
N ALA A 192 -10.34 -3.37 -8.92
CA ALA A 192 -11.06 -4.44 -8.21
C ALA A 192 -10.20 -5.71 -8.11
N ALA A 193 -9.40 -6.03 -9.13
CA ALA A 193 -8.47 -7.15 -9.13
C ALA A 193 -7.35 -6.94 -8.09
N ALA A 194 -6.72 -5.77 -8.06
CA ALA A 194 -5.68 -5.42 -7.08
C ALA A 194 -6.21 -5.54 -5.65
N ARG A 195 -7.40 -4.99 -5.38
CA ARG A 195 -8.09 -5.10 -4.09
C ARG A 195 -8.38 -6.54 -3.67
N ARG A 196 -8.92 -7.35 -4.57
CA ARG A 196 -9.21 -8.76 -4.29
C ARG A 196 -7.94 -9.55 -4.02
N ALA A 197 -6.91 -9.34 -4.83
CA ALA A 197 -5.64 -10.02 -4.68
C ALA A 197 -4.95 -9.63 -3.36
N ALA A 198 -4.86 -8.35 -3.03
CA ALA A 198 -4.29 -7.89 -1.75
C ALA A 198 -5.05 -8.50 -0.56
N ARG A 199 -6.39 -8.43 -0.54
CA ARG A 199 -7.19 -9.05 0.53
C ARG A 199 -6.97 -10.56 0.65
N ALA A 200 -6.80 -11.26 -0.47
CA ALA A 200 -6.47 -12.68 -0.45
C ALA A 200 -5.09 -12.94 0.16
N VAL A 201 -4.10 -12.08 -0.10
CA VAL A 201 -2.77 -12.16 0.55
C VAL A 201 -2.89 -11.85 2.05
N GLU A 202 -3.62 -10.80 2.44
CA GLU A 202 -3.88 -10.46 3.85
C GLU A 202 -4.54 -11.61 4.62
N GLN A 203 -5.51 -12.28 4.00
CA GLN A 203 -6.16 -13.47 4.58
C GLN A 203 -5.18 -14.62 4.77
N ARG A 204 -4.26 -14.83 3.82
CA ARG A 204 -3.23 -15.86 3.93
C ARG A 204 -2.17 -15.51 4.98
N LEU A 205 -1.79 -14.24 5.11
CA LEU A 205 -0.96 -13.75 6.21
C LEU A 205 -1.62 -14.05 7.56
N PHE A 206 -2.94 -13.86 7.65
CA PHE A 206 -3.70 -14.18 8.85
C PHE A 206 -3.67 -15.68 9.17
N GLU A 207 -3.86 -16.53 8.17
CA GLU A 207 -3.83 -17.99 8.35
C GLU A 207 -2.44 -18.55 8.71
N LEU A 208 -1.37 -17.84 8.36
CA LEU A 208 0.00 -18.18 8.74
C LEU A 208 0.39 -17.61 10.12
N SER A 209 -0.44 -16.77 10.74
CA SER A 209 -0.21 -16.30 12.12
C SER A 209 -0.46 -17.42 13.13
N THR A 210 0.15 -17.32 14.30
CA THR A 210 0.04 -18.35 15.37
C THR A 210 -1.40 -18.53 15.84
N GLU A 211 -1.75 -19.68 16.40
CA GLU A 211 -3.12 -19.93 16.92
C GLU A 211 -3.55 -18.87 17.94
N ARG A 212 -2.61 -18.41 18.77
CA ARG A 212 -2.79 -17.32 19.73
C ARG A 212 -3.15 -16.00 19.03
N GLU A 213 -2.40 -15.61 18.01
CA GLU A 213 -2.66 -14.42 17.20
C GLU A 213 -3.99 -14.50 16.44
N GLN A 214 -4.31 -15.68 15.92
CA GLN A 214 -5.59 -15.93 15.25
C GLN A 214 -6.78 -15.80 16.20
N ALA A 215 -6.67 -16.37 17.41
CA ALA A 215 -7.70 -16.28 18.45
C ALA A 215 -7.91 -14.84 18.92
N LEU A 216 -6.82 -14.07 19.09
CA LEU A 216 -6.88 -12.64 19.40
C LEU A 216 -7.67 -11.87 18.34
N MET A 217 -7.35 -12.08 17.07
CA MET A 217 -7.98 -11.37 15.96
C MET A 217 -9.45 -11.76 15.75
N ARG A 218 -9.80 -13.05 15.76
CA ARG A 218 -11.19 -13.50 15.58
C ARG A 218 -12.10 -12.91 16.66
N ARG A 219 -11.62 -12.83 17.91
CA ARG A 219 -12.32 -12.18 19.02
C ARG A 219 -12.41 -10.67 18.86
N TYR A 220 -11.32 -10.03 18.44
CA TYR A 220 -11.31 -8.60 18.16
C TYR A 220 -12.33 -8.23 17.06
N LEU A 221 -12.35 -8.95 15.93
CA LEU A 221 -13.28 -8.73 14.82
C LEU A 221 -14.73 -9.13 15.13
N GLY A 222 -14.93 -10.13 16.00
CA GLY A 222 -16.24 -10.62 16.43
C GLY A 222 -16.89 -9.79 17.53
N ALA A 223 -16.14 -8.93 18.24
CA ALA A 223 -16.69 -8.09 19.29
C ALA A 223 -17.59 -6.96 18.72
N PRO A 224 -18.83 -6.77 19.24
CA PRO A 224 -19.71 -5.69 18.84
C PRO A 224 -19.04 -4.32 19.07
N GLY A 225 -18.96 -3.49 18.02
CA GLY A 225 -18.34 -2.15 18.06
C GLY A 225 -16.92 -2.05 17.47
N THR A 226 -16.22 -3.18 17.26
CA THR A 226 -14.83 -3.15 16.77
C THR A 226 -14.72 -2.94 15.26
N ARG A 227 -15.68 -3.44 14.46
CA ARG A 227 -15.72 -3.19 13.00
C ARG A 227 -15.82 -1.70 12.65
N ALA A 228 -16.56 -0.92 13.44
CA ALA A 228 -16.66 0.53 13.29
C ALA A 228 -15.38 1.25 13.76
N ALA A 229 -14.74 0.76 14.81
CA ALA A 229 -13.47 1.28 15.31
C ALA A 229 -12.30 1.06 14.36
N ILE A 230 -12.22 -0.08 13.66
CA ILE A 230 -11.14 -0.36 12.69
C ILE A 230 -11.23 0.59 11.49
N ALA A 231 -12.43 0.89 11.00
CA ALA A 231 -12.61 1.83 9.89
C ALA A 231 -12.30 3.29 10.30
N ALA A 232 -12.69 3.69 11.52
CA ALA A 232 -12.45 5.04 12.05
C ALA A 232 -11.01 5.26 12.57
N SER A 233 -10.36 4.22 13.12
CA SER A 233 -8.97 4.27 13.62
C SER A 233 -7.95 4.20 12.46
N ARG A 234 -8.27 3.47 11.38
CA ARG A 234 -7.42 3.37 10.18
C ARG A 234 -7.32 4.65 9.36
N SER A 235 -8.26 5.59 9.44
CA SER A 235 -8.14 6.91 8.79
C SER A 235 -7.54 7.94 9.74
N ALA A 236 -7.95 7.92 11.01
CA ALA A 236 -7.50 8.87 12.03
C ALA A 236 -5.99 8.77 12.33
N LEU A 237 -5.42 7.55 12.36
CA LEU A 237 -3.98 7.34 12.56
C LEU A 237 -3.13 7.68 11.32
N ARG A 238 -3.73 7.86 10.13
CA ARG A 238 -2.98 8.18 8.88
C ARG A 238 -2.49 9.62 8.84
N ASP A 239 -3.19 10.52 9.50
CA ASP A 239 -2.87 11.96 9.51
C ASP A 239 -1.86 12.33 10.61
N LEU A 240 -1.36 11.34 11.37
CA LEU A 240 -0.38 11.58 12.43
C LEU A 240 1.04 11.67 11.86
N CYS A 241 1.82 12.58 12.41
CA CYS A 241 3.24 12.66 12.08
C CYS A 241 4.00 11.42 12.58
N ARG A 242 5.22 11.19 12.07
CA ARG A 242 6.04 10.03 12.45
C ARG A 242 6.29 9.96 13.96
N HIS A 243 6.48 11.11 14.62
CA HIS A 243 6.75 11.19 16.06
C HIS A 243 5.54 10.70 16.88
N ASP A 244 4.35 11.25 16.61
CA ASP A 244 3.11 10.87 17.29
C ASP A 244 2.79 9.38 17.11
N ARG A 245 3.03 8.86 15.91
CA ARG A 245 2.81 7.44 15.63
C ARG A 245 3.75 6.54 16.43
N LEU A 246 5.03 6.89 16.54
CA LEU A 246 5.99 6.15 17.37
C LEU A 246 5.60 6.20 18.85
N ALA A 247 5.14 7.35 19.35
CA ALA A 247 4.67 7.48 20.73
C ALA A 247 3.46 6.57 21.02
N LEU A 248 2.53 6.45 20.06
CA LEU A 248 1.40 5.53 20.18
C LEU A 248 1.82 4.06 20.09
N GLU A 249 2.75 3.73 19.20
CA GLU A 249 3.31 2.38 19.06
C GLU A 249 4.03 1.95 20.35
N ASP A 250 4.91 2.78 20.91
CA ASP A 250 5.61 2.52 22.18
C ASP A 250 4.64 2.35 23.36
N ALA A 251 3.64 3.22 23.45
CA ALA A 251 2.62 3.12 24.49
C ALA A 251 1.80 1.84 24.35
N ALA A 252 1.45 1.45 23.13
CA ALA A 252 0.74 0.19 22.87
C ALA A 252 1.60 -1.03 23.23
N VAL A 253 2.88 -1.06 22.88
CA VAL A 253 3.82 -2.13 23.26
C VAL A 253 3.91 -2.26 24.77
N ASN A 254 4.04 -1.14 25.49
CA ASN A 254 4.06 -1.14 26.95
C ASN A 254 2.76 -1.67 27.56
N MET A 255 1.60 -1.30 27.00
CA MET A 255 0.31 -1.81 27.47
C MET A 255 0.15 -3.32 27.22
N VAL A 256 0.65 -3.83 26.08
CA VAL A 256 0.65 -5.27 25.78
C VAL A 256 1.57 -6.01 26.75
N ALA A 257 2.78 -5.49 27.00
CA ALA A 257 3.74 -6.06 27.93
C ALA A 257 3.20 -6.16 29.38
N GLN A 258 2.35 -5.20 29.79
CA GLN A 258 1.71 -5.24 31.10
C GLN A 258 0.66 -6.35 31.24
N GLY A 259 0.17 -6.93 30.14
CA GLY A 259 -0.71 -8.10 30.19
C GLY A 259 -2.07 -7.87 30.85
N ARG A 260 -2.51 -6.63 31.08
CA ARG A 260 -3.75 -6.30 31.80
C ARG A 260 -4.57 -5.20 31.10
N ALA A 261 -5.84 -5.07 31.51
CA ALA A 261 -6.67 -3.96 31.08
C ALA A 261 -6.04 -2.63 31.51
N ALA A 262 -5.96 -1.67 30.59
CA ALA A 262 -5.39 -0.36 30.84
C ALA A 262 -5.96 0.68 29.88
N VAL A 263 -5.92 1.95 30.29
CA VAL A 263 -6.21 3.10 29.43
C VAL A 263 -5.04 4.06 29.56
N ALA A 264 -4.55 4.57 28.43
CA ALA A 264 -3.51 5.60 28.39
C ALA A 264 -3.97 6.73 27.48
N GLU A 265 -3.65 7.96 27.85
CA GLU A 265 -3.86 9.14 27.01
C GLU A 265 -2.52 9.66 26.56
N ILE A 266 -2.36 9.77 25.24
CA ILE A 266 -1.13 10.19 24.58
C ILE A 266 -1.40 11.55 23.93
N PRO A 267 -0.77 12.63 24.42
CA PRO A 267 -0.85 13.92 23.76
C PRO A 267 -0.17 13.84 22.39
N LEU A 268 -0.80 14.43 21.38
CA LEU A 268 -0.29 14.47 20.01
C LEU A 268 0.30 15.85 19.69
N SER A 269 1.22 15.89 18.74
CA SER A 269 1.95 17.10 18.35
C SER A 269 1.04 18.21 17.79
N ASP A 270 -0.14 17.85 17.30
CA ASP A 270 -1.16 18.80 16.81
C ASP A 270 -2.13 19.30 17.90
N GLY A 271 -1.87 18.95 19.17
CA GLY A 271 -2.68 19.33 20.32
C GLY A 271 -4.03 18.61 20.41
N ARG A 272 -4.20 17.48 19.71
CA ARG A 272 -5.20 16.46 20.03
C ARG A 272 -4.68 15.49 21.09
N THR A 273 -5.56 14.65 21.63
CA THR A 273 -5.20 13.55 22.51
C THR A 273 -5.69 12.24 21.90
N ALA A 274 -4.81 11.25 21.85
CA ALA A 274 -5.16 9.88 21.50
C ALA A 274 -5.38 9.07 22.78
N ARG A 275 -6.50 8.37 22.87
CA ARG A 275 -6.77 7.43 23.96
C ARG A 275 -6.50 6.01 23.50
N LEU A 276 -5.52 5.36 24.10
CA LEU A 276 -5.26 3.94 23.97
C LEU A 276 -6.07 3.17 25.02
N VAL A 277 -6.76 2.11 24.58
CA VAL A 277 -7.55 1.23 25.45
C VAL A 277 -7.06 -0.19 25.24
N ALA A 278 -6.40 -0.74 26.25
CA ALA A 278 -5.96 -2.13 26.32
C ALA A 278 -7.03 -2.98 26.99
N ARG A 279 -7.41 -4.08 26.33
CA ARG A 279 -8.38 -5.04 26.85
C ARG A 279 -7.83 -6.46 26.81
N PRO A 280 -7.97 -7.23 27.90
CA PRO A 280 -7.73 -8.65 27.88
C PRO A 280 -8.64 -9.33 26.87
N VAL A 281 -8.04 -10.23 26.11
CA VAL A 281 -8.75 -11.15 25.24
C VAL A 281 -8.57 -12.53 25.87
N THR A 282 -9.68 -13.12 26.32
CA THR A 282 -9.71 -14.37 27.06
C THR A 282 -10.31 -15.50 26.22
N ASP A 283 -9.75 -16.70 26.32
CA ASP A 283 -10.41 -17.98 26.04
C ASP A 283 -11.15 -18.43 27.31
N PRO A 284 -12.14 -19.35 27.29
CA PRO A 284 -12.87 -19.69 28.50
C PRO A 284 -11.91 -20.24 29.56
N GLY A 285 -11.51 -19.37 30.49
CA GLY A 285 -10.60 -19.65 31.61
C GLY A 285 -9.17 -19.12 31.47
N GLU A 286 -8.66 -18.82 30.28
CA GLU A 286 -7.25 -18.44 30.08
C GLU A 286 -7.06 -17.10 29.33
N PRO A 287 -6.17 -16.21 29.81
CA PRO A 287 -5.83 -14.98 29.09
C PRO A 287 -5.00 -15.30 27.84
N VAL A 288 -5.58 -15.07 26.66
CA VAL A 288 -4.93 -15.23 25.35
C VAL A 288 -4.00 -14.06 25.07
N GLY A 289 -4.31 -12.84 25.53
CA GLY A 289 -3.43 -11.68 25.40
C GLY A 289 -4.14 -10.35 25.59
N ILE A 290 -3.50 -9.26 25.15
CA ILE A 290 -4.03 -7.89 25.23
C ILE A 290 -4.23 -7.33 23.82
N ALA A 291 -5.42 -6.79 23.53
CA ALA A 291 -5.67 -5.97 22.35
C ALA A 291 -5.66 -4.49 22.75
N VAL A 292 -4.90 -3.67 22.03
CA VAL A 292 -4.84 -2.21 22.24
C VAL A 292 -5.54 -1.49 21.10
N GLN A 293 -6.49 -0.62 21.42
CA GLN A 293 -7.22 0.18 20.46
C GLN A 293 -6.89 1.66 20.67
N ALA A 294 -6.51 2.35 19.59
CA ALA A 294 -6.32 3.80 19.59
C ALA A 294 -7.58 4.54 19.12
N LEU A 295 -8.02 5.50 19.91
CA LEU A 295 -9.14 6.40 19.64
C LEU A 295 -8.63 7.83 19.62
N LEU A 296 -8.69 8.51 18.47
CA LEU A 296 -8.42 9.94 18.44
C LEU A 296 -9.62 10.71 19.00
N LEU A 297 -9.39 11.45 20.08
CA LEU A 297 -10.39 12.35 20.63
C LEU A 297 -10.43 13.59 19.74
N ARG A 298 -11.61 13.85 19.16
CA ARG A 298 -11.86 15.13 18.49
C ARG A 298 -11.95 16.21 19.57
N ARG A 299 -11.42 17.40 19.27
CA ARG A 299 -11.69 18.61 20.06
C ARG A 299 -13.18 18.90 20.10
#